data_AF-A0A1J7J5N8-F1
#
_entry.id   AF-A0A1J7J5N8-F1
#
_cell.length_a   1.000
_cell.length_b   1.000
_cell.length_c   1.000
_cell.angle_alpha   90.00
_cell.angle_beta   90.00
_cell.angle_gamma   90.00
#
_symmetry.space_group_name_H-M   'P 1'
#
loop_
_entity.id
_entity.type
_entity.pdbx_description
1 polymer ?
#
loop_
_entity_poly.entity_id
_entity_poly.type
_entity_poly.pdbx_seq_one_letter_code
_entity_poly.pdbx_strand_id
1 'polypeptide(L)'
;MTSNNVRRPVRIGGASGGFTDRVAAITRLASDPDVDAIVGDWLSENVMTGYGAGKARRDKLGISLQDMPLAERRRAGQFASTFLQCFEPAIHKLAENGAKLAVNAGASDTELLAEICKDIVDKAGLNLKVAWVEGDDVTVSFKEMAAKGADFKSVADGKTLQEWGFEPLCAQAYLGSLGIAEALRQGADIVICGRVSDAAPTIGVAAWWHGWDAQQLDELAGALIAGHVIECSAFVTGGYYSRFKDLMKAKKHLNLGFPIAEVRHNGSFDITKEKSTNGVVNSETVTAQLVYEISGPLYFNSDVVADLHNILLEETGADRVHVSGVRGLPPPPTTRCGVTADGGFQAEWHFYLVGLDIEEKCQWMEEQARYAIGEELISKFSMLKFHVHGTSPANPRNQEVATVDFRIFAQARDAALFDPGLPDGFARKLYETVLQSCPGVSRPNDLRQSTAKSYYEYYPTLIPQSACNHRVHLLFGKHGPIDIPLPPVISEYGPQESYNTRNPVPLERFGETVEAPLGYIALGRSGDKASDANVGFFVRDQEQWDWLRSFLTIEKVKELLGPEEYSGGRIDRFEMGNIRAVHFLLKNHLDRGYNSGSKLDTLAKNLCEYLRAKYVPIPRKFLENGRI
;
A
#
# COMPACT_ATOMS: atom_id res chain seq x y z
N MET A 1 -19.80 -40.38 -6.97
CA MET A 1 -19.88 -40.02 -5.52
C MET A 1 -18.52 -40.31 -4.91
N THR A 2 -17.57 -39.40 -5.06
CA THR A 2 -16.32 -39.41 -4.30
C THR A 2 -16.58 -38.62 -3.02
N SER A 3 -16.31 -39.22 -1.87
CA SER A 3 -16.41 -38.55 -0.57
C SER A 3 -15.65 -37.22 -0.63
N ASN A 4 -16.36 -36.10 -0.48
CA ASN A 4 -15.77 -34.79 -0.22
C ASN A 4 -15.07 -34.85 1.14
N ASN A 5 -13.86 -35.42 1.19
CA ASN A 5 -12.98 -35.24 2.33
C ASN A 5 -12.52 -33.79 2.29
N VAL A 6 -13.26 -32.95 3.00
CA VAL A 6 -12.91 -31.55 3.25
C VAL A 6 -11.47 -31.52 3.75
N ARG A 7 -10.58 -30.90 2.98
CA ARG A 7 -9.18 -30.77 3.37
C ARG A 7 -9.08 -29.91 4.63
N ARG A 8 -8.04 -30.15 5.43
CA ARG A 8 -7.71 -29.27 6.55
C ARG A 8 -7.46 -27.83 6.04
N PRO A 9 -7.54 -26.81 6.92
CA PRO A 9 -7.21 -25.45 6.53
C PRO A 9 -5.79 -25.37 5.96
N VAL A 10 -5.61 -24.56 4.91
CA VAL A 10 -4.28 -24.24 4.37
C VAL A 10 -3.65 -23.17 5.23
N ARG A 11 -2.36 -23.33 5.56
CA ARG A 11 -1.59 -22.41 6.39
C ARG A 11 -0.70 -21.56 5.49
N ILE A 12 -1.06 -20.29 5.32
CA ILE A 12 -0.43 -19.35 4.39
C ILE A 12 0.30 -18.28 5.20
N GLY A 13 1.63 -18.24 5.09
CA GLY A 13 2.46 -17.22 5.75
C GLY A 13 2.64 -15.97 4.89
N GLY A 14 2.40 -14.78 5.45
CA GLY A 14 2.65 -13.49 4.79
C GLY A 14 4.08 -13.00 5.04
N ALA A 15 4.96 -13.12 4.04
CA ALA A 15 6.40 -12.87 4.20
C ALA A 15 6.85 -11.43 3.96
N SER A 16 6.18 -10.66 3.09
CA SER A 16 6.68 -9.34 2.71
C SER A 16 5.54 -8.35 2.52
N GLY A 17 5.69 -7.18 3.15
CA GLY A 17 4.92 -5.97 2.87
C GLY A 17 5.59 -4.99 1.91
N GLY A 18 6.65 -5.41 1.23
CA GLY A 18 7.42 -4.62 0.28
C GLY A 18 8.93 -4.70 0.53
N PHE A 19 9.69 -3.97 -0.28
CA PHE A 19 11.16 -3.94 -0.22
C PHE A 19 11.76 -3.45 1.11
N THR A 20 10.95 -2.90 2.02
CA THR A 20 11.37 -2.40 3.34
C THR A 20 11.23 -3.42 4.47
N ASP A 21 10.64 -4.60 4.19
CA ASP A 21 10.49 -5.65 5.20
C ASP A 21 11.79 -6.45 5.39
N ARG A 22 11.78 -7.35 6.37
CA ARG A 22 12.93 -8.14 6.79
C ARG A 22 13.26 -9.22 5.76
N VAL A 23 14.51 -9.21 5.30
CA VAL A 23 15.07 -10.18 4.34
C VAL A 23 14.85 -11.65 4.73
N ALA A 24 14.85 -11.97 6.03
CA ALA A 24 14.73 -13.34 6.53
C ALA A 24 13.31 -13.93 6.51
N ALA A 25 12.31 -13.20 6.02
CA ALA A 25 10.91 -13.58 6.16
C ALA A 25 10.54 -14.94 5.53
N ILE A 26 10.91 -15.14 4.26
CA ILE A 26 10.63 -16.39 3.54
C ILE A 26 11.34 -17.55 4.24
N THR A 27 12.62 -17.40 4.60
CA THR A 27 13.38 -18.45 5.29
C THR A 27 12.75 -18.84 6.63
N ARG A 28 12.28 -17.86 7.42
CA ARG A 28 11.69 -18.12 8.73
C ARG A 28 10.36 -18.86 8.61
N LEU A 29 9.47 -18.38 7.75
CA LEU A 29 8.19 -19.05 7.49
C LEU A 29 8.40 -20.44 6.88
N ALA A 30 9.33 -20.59 5.94
CA ALA A 30 9.66 -21.87 5.32
C ALA A 30 10.31 -22.86 6.29
N SER A 31 10.86 -22.39 7.41
CA SER A 31 11.44 -23.26 8.44
C SER A 31 10.38 -23.91 9.33
N ASP A 32 9.14 -23.42 9.35
CA ASP A 32 8.03 -24.06 10.04
C ASP A 32 7.39 -25.12 9.13
N PRO A 33 7.51 -26.43 9.44
CA PRO A 33 6.94 -27.49 8.62
C PRO A 33 5.41 -27.49 8.60
N ASP A 34 4.77 -26.73 9.50
CA ASP A 34 3.31 -26.56 9.50
C ASP A 34 2.85 -25.50 8.47
N VAL A 35 3.75 -24.75 7.83
CA VAL A 35 3.39 -23.75 6.80
C VAL A 35 3.33 -24.41 5.42
N ASP A 36 2.15 -24.40 4.81
CA ASP A 36 1.92 -25.02 3.49
C ASP A 36 2.41 -24.16 2.34
N ALA A 37 2.30 -22.84 2.50
CA ALA A 37 2.58 -21.89 1.47
C ALA A 37 3.00 -20.54 2.07
N ILE A 38 3.82 -19.82 1.31
CA ILE A 38 4.31 -18.49 1.64
C ILE A 38 3.92 -17.58 0.50
N VAL A 39 3.40 -16.41 0.86
CA VAL A 39 3.05 -15.35 -0.06
C VAL A 39 3.81 -14.08 0.30
N GLY A 40 4.00 -13.18 -0.66
CA GLY A 40 4.60 -11.89 -0.36
C GLY A 40 4.40 -10.88 -1.47
N ASP A 41 4.32 -9.62 -1.03
CA ASP A 41 4.16 -8.46 -1.91
C ASP A 41 5.48 -7.68 -2.03
N TRP A 42 5.91 -7.40 -3.26
CA TRP A 42 7.04 -6.50 -3.56
C TRP A 42 6.65 -5.31 -4.43
N LEU A 43 5.41 -5.22 -4.90
CA LEU A 43 5.00 -4.23 -5.90
C LEU A 43 3.95 -3.30 -5.34
N SER A 44 4.36 -2.11 -4.95
CA SER A 44 3.46 -0.97 -4.80
C SER A 44 3.45 -0.10 -6.06
N GLU A 45 2.50 0.82 -6.12
CA GLU A 45 2.39 1.82 -7.20
C GLU A 45 3.69 2.61 -7.37
N ASN A 46 4.40 2.91 -6.26
CA ASN A 46 5.73 3.51 -6.25
C ASN A 46 6.72 2.71 -7.11
N VAL A 47 7.04 1.49 -6.67
CA VAL A 47 8.11 0.70 -7.31
C VAL A 47 7.73 0.27 -8.72
N MET A 48 6.45 0.06 -9.00
CA MET A 48 5.94 -0.25 -10.33
C MET A 48 6.24 0.86 -11.33
N THR A 49 6.03 2.12 -10.96
CA THR A 49 6.35 3.25 -11.86
C THR A 49 7.84 3.31 -12.19
N GLY A 50 8.70 3.07 -11.19
CA GLY A 50 10.16 3.02 -11.38
C GLY A 50 10.59 1.90 -12.34
N TYR A 51 10.12 0.67 -12.13
CA TYR A 51 10.45 -0.48 -13.00
C TYR A 51 9.86 -0.33 -14.40
N GLY A 52 8.62 0.16 -14.51
CA GLY A 52 7.97 0.47 -15.77
C GLY A 52 8.72 1.51 -16.58
N ALA A 53 9.11 2.63 -15.96
CA ALA A 53 9.89 3.66 -16.60
C ALA A 53 11.30 3.19 -16.96
N GLY A 54 11.92 2.37 -16.12
CA GLY A 54 13.21 1.74 -16.41
C GLY A 54 13.16 0.85 -17.66
N LYS A 55 12.11 0.04 -17.81
CA LYS A 55 11.88 -0.80 -19.00
C LYS A 55 11.70 0.06 -20.24
N ALA A 56 10.81 1.05 -20.18
CA ALA A 56 10.58 1.95 -21.31
C ALA A 56 11.85 2.70 -21.75
N ARG A 57 12.68 3.15 -20.80
CA ARG A 57 13.97 3.78 -21.09
C ARG A 57 14.95 2.81 -21.76
N ARG A 58 15.05 1.57 -21.25
CA ARG A 58 15.88 0.51 -21.84
C ARG A 58 15.46 0.23 -23.27
N ASP A 59 14.16 0.07 -23.51
CA ASP A 59 13.61 -0.23 -24.83
C ASP A 59 13.86 0.92 -25.81
N LYS A 60 13.73 2.17 -25.35
CA LYS A 60 14.08 3.38 -26.13
C LYS A 60 15.57 3.43 -26.52
N LEU A 61 16.46 2.88 -25.71
CA LEU A 61 17.89 2.76 -26.00
C LEU A 61 18.22 1.58 -26.92
N GLY A 62 17.23 0.76 -27.31
CA GLY A 62 17.43 -0.41 -28.18
C GLY A 62 18.19 -1.56 -27.50
N ILE A 63 18.20 -1.60 -26.17
CA ILE A 63 18.93 -2.63 -25.42
C ILE A 63 18.06 -3.89 -25.31
N SER A 64 18.34 -4.90 -26.14
CA SER A 64 17.70 -6.22 -26.05
C SER A 64 18.34 -7.07 -24.94
N LEU A 65 17.51 -7.66 -24.08
CA LEU A 65 17.98 -8.62 -23.07
C LEU A 65 18.20 -10.03 -23.62
N GLN A 66 17.62 -10.39 -24.77
CA GLN A 66 17.58 -11.78 -25.25
C GLN A 66 18.97 -12.35 -25.55
N ASP A 67 19.89 -11.52 -26.04
CA ASP A 67 21.23 -11.95 -26.47
C ASP A 67 22.30 -11.86 -25.36
N MET A 68 21.91 -11.39 -24.17
CA MET A 68 22.83 -11.16 -23.06
C MET A 68 22.94 -12.40 -22.14
N PRO A 69 24.12 -12.67 -21.56
CA PRO A 69 24.23 -13.67 -20.49
C PRO A 69 23.29 -13.35 -19.31
N LEU A 70 22.75 -14.37 -18.65
CA LEU A 70 21.78 -14.21 -17.56
C LEU A 70 22.28 -13.28 -16.43
N ALA A 71 23.58 -13.30 -16.13
CA ALA A 71 24.19 -12.42 -15.14
C ALA A 71 24.11 -10.93 -15.51
N GLU A 72 24.15 -10.60 -16.81
CA GLU A 72 23.99 -9.23 -17.30
C GLU A 72 22.52 -8.84 -17.36
N ARG A 73 21.66 -9.75 -17.83
CA ARG A 73 20.19 -9.59 -17.80
C ARG A 73 19.71 -9.30 -16.37
N ARG A 74 20.23 -10.03 -15.37
CA ARG A 74 19.94 -9.81 -13.94
C ARG A 74 20.26 -8.38 -13.48
N ARG A 75 21.31 -7.73 -14.01
CA ARG A 75 21.67 -6.35 -13.64
C ARG A 75 20.81 -5.30 -14.34
N ALA A 76 20.34 -5.59 -15.55
CA ALA A 76 19.53 -4.68 -16.37
C ALA A 76 18.01 -4.87 -16.21
N GLY A 77 17.59 -5.97 -15.58
CA GLY A 77 16.19 -6.33 -15.37
C GLY A 77 15.42 -5.35 -14.48
N GLN A 78 14.13 -5.25 -14.75
CA GLN A 78 13.17 -4.37 -14.09
C GLN A 78 12.17 -5.22 -13.31
N PHE A 79 12.69 -5.84 -12.25
CA PHE A 79 11.97 -6.65 -11.27
C PHE A 79 12.45 -6.29 -9.86
N ALA A 80 11.74 -6.76 -8.83
CA ALA A 80 12.08 -6.48 -7.43
C ALA A 80 13.38 -7.19 -7.00
N SER A 81 14.53 -6.55 -7.19
CA SER A 81 15.84 -7.18 -6.93
C SER A 81 16.06 -7.59 -5.46
N THR A 82 15.41 -6.92 -4.51
CA THR A 82 15.45 -7.26 -3.08
C THR A 82 14.74 -8.58 -2.77
N PHE A 83 13.81 -9.04 -3.61
CA PHE A 83 13.21 -10.36 -3.46
C PHE A 83 14.26 -11.48 -3.53
N LEU A 84 15.27 -11.36 -4.41
CA LEU A 84 16.31 -12.38 -4.54
C LEU A 84 17.12 -12.56 -3.24
N GLN A 85 17.29 -11.51 -2.45
CA GLN A 85 17.94 -11.58 -1.14
C GLN A 85 17.12 -12.38 -0.12
N CYS A 86 15.80 -12.43 -0.29
CA CYS A 86 14.88 -13.21 0.53
C CYS A 86 14.74 -14.66 0.02
N PHE A 87 14.72 -14.82 -1.31
CA PHE A 87 14.51 -16.08 -2.00
C PHE A 87 15.73 -17.02 -1.89
N GLU A 88 16.93 -16.53 -2.25
CA GLU A 88 18.15 -17.35 -2.29
C GLU A 88 18.41 -18.11 -0.96
N PRO A 89 18.30 -17.49 0.23
CA PRO A 89 18.48 -18.20 1.50
C PRO A 89 17.33 -19.14 1.89
N ALA A 90 16.17 -19.04 1.26
CA ALA A 90 14.97 -19.79 1.63
C ALA A 90 14.77 -21.10 0.84
N ILE A 91 15.37 -21.23 -0.34
CA ILE A 91 15.12 -22.37 -1.26
C ILE A 91 15.34 -23.74 -0.62
N HIS A 92 16.34 -23.88 0.27
CA HIS A 92 16.59 -25.15 0.95
C HIS A 92 15.47 -25.51 1.92
N LYS A 93 14.92 -24.53 2.63
CA LYS A 93 13.80 -24.73 3.56
C LYS A 93 12.48 -24.99 2.83
N LEU A 94 12.25 -24.29 1.71
CA LEU A 94 11.13 -24.58 0.82
C LEU A 94 11.18 -26.03 0.32
N ALA A 95 12.35 -26.50 -0.11
CA ALA A 95 12.53 -27.89 -0.58
C ALA A 95 12.42 -28.93 0.55
N GLU A 96 13.00 -28.65 1.73
CA GLU A 96 12.97 -29.54 2.89
C GLU A 96 11.53 -29.78 3.39
N ASN A 97 10.74 -28.71 3.51
CA ASN A 97 9.39 -28.77 4.08
C ASN A 97 8.28 -28.86 3.03
N GLY A 98 8.60 -28.72 1.74
CA GLY A 98 7.63 -28.80 0.64
C GLY A 98 6.67 -27.62 0.53
N ALA A 99 6.94 -26.52 1.24
CA ALA A 99 6.14 -25.31 1.23
C ALA A 99 6.15 -24.63 -0.15
N LYS A 100 4.97 -24.16 -0.60
CA LYS A 100 4.82 -23.41 -1.85
C LYS A 100 5.19 -21.95 -1.68
N LEU A 101 5.60 -21.30 -2.77
CA LEU A 101 5.88 -19.86 -2.79
C LEU A 101 5.13 -19.19 -3.95
N ALA A 102 4.33 -18.16 -3.67
CA ALA A 102 3.69 -17.33 -4.69
C ALA A 102 3.92 -15.85 -4.39
N VAL A 103 4.55 -15.12 -5.31
CA VAL A 103 4.97 -13.73 -5.08
C VAL A 103 4.76 -12.87 -6.31
N ASN A 104 4.46 -11.60 -6.12
CA ASN A 104 4.37 -10.61 -7.19
C ASN A 104 5.70 -9.85 -7.34
N ALA A 105 6.84 -10.52 -7.52
CA ALA A 105 8.14 -9.83 -7.54
C ALA A 105 8.64 -9.45 -8.96
N GLY A 106 7.92 -9.85 -10.01
CA GLY A 106 8.36 -9.76 -11.40
C GLY A 106 8.39 -8.35 -11.99
N ALA A 107 7.59 -7.43 -11.44
CA ALA A 107 7.35 -6.09 -11.97
C ALA A 107 7.16 -6.10 -13.50
N SER A 108 8.08 -5.50 -14.25
CA SER A 108 7.97 -5.36 -15.70
C SER A 108 8.74 -6.42 -16.51
N ASP A 109 9.52 -7.29 -15.84
CA ASP A 109 10.34 -8.34 -16.44
C ASP A 109 10.13 -9.70 -15.70
N THR A 110 8.87 -10.10 -15.53
CA THR A 110 8.44 -11.29 -14.78
C THR A 110 9.08 -12.60 -15.27
N GLU A 111 9.12 -12.81 -16.58
CA GLU A 111 9.76 -13.99 -17.20
C GLU A 111 11.24 -14.09 -16.81
N LEU A 112 11.98 -12.98 -16.89
CA LEU A 112 13.38 -12.93 -16.52
C LEU A 112 13.59 -13.27 -15.03
N LEU A 113 12.73 -12.76 -14.14
CA LEU A 113 12.85 -13.11 -12.72
C LEU A 113 12.62 -14.61 -12.50
N ALA A 114 11.66 -15.22 -13.20
CA ALA A 114 11.40 -16.64 -13.12
C ALA A 114 12.59 -17.48 -13.62
N GLU A 115 13.22 -17.08 -14.73
CA GLU A 115 14.45 -17.70 -15.23
C GLU A 115 15.60 -17.62 -14.21
N ILE A 116 15.78 -16.47 -13.55
CA ILE A 116 16.79 -16.29 -12.51
C ILE A 116 16.50 -17.19 -11.30
N CYS A 117 15.25 -17.28 -10.87
CA CYS A 117 14.85 -18.17 -9.76
C CYS A 117 15.12 -19.63 -10.11
N LYS A 118 14.83 -20.03 -11.35
CA LYS A 118 15.14 -21.38 -11.85
C LYS A 118 16.64 -21.66 -11.84
N ASP A 119 17.46 -20.74 -12.34
CA ASP A 119 18.93 -20.88 -12.33
C ASP A 119 19.49 -21.03 -10.90
N ILE A 120 18.95 -20.27 -9.94
CA ILE A 120 19.29 -20.39 -8.51
C ILE A 120 18.95 -21.78 -7.97
N VAL A 121 17.75 -22.29 -8.25
CA VAL A 121 17.29 -23.62 -7.82
C VAL A 121 18.16 -24.73 -8.44
N ASP A 122 18.42 -24.66 -9.74
CA ASP A 122 19.21 -25.64 -10.48
C ASP A 122 20.65 -25.71 -9.95
N LYS A 123 21.28 -24.54 -9.70
CA LYS A 123 22.64 -24.46 -9.12
C LYS A 123 22.73 -24.99 -7.70
N ALA A 124 21.64 -24.90 -6.94
CA ALA A 124 21.54 -25.49 -5.61
C ALA A 124 21.29 -27.01 -5.64
N GLY A 125 21.09 -27.62 -6.82
CA GLY A 125 20.81 -29.04 -6.98
C GLY A 125 19.44 -29.46 -6.46
N LEU A 126 18.48 -28.52 -6.39
CA LEU A 126 17.13 -28.75 -5.90
C LEU A 126 16.16 -29.03 -7.06
N ASN A 127 15.09 -29.77 -6.80
CA ASN A 127 14.05 -30.10 -7.79
C ASN A 127 12.77 -29.27 -7.58
N LEU A 128 12.92 -27.98 -7.26
CA LEU A 128 11.78 -27.06 -7.13
C LEU A 128 11.34 -26.58 -8.50
N LYS A 129 10.04 -26.67 -8.78
CA LYS A 129 9.45 -26.31 -10.07
C LYS A 129 9.02 -24.84 -10.08
N VAL A 130 9.52 -24.08 -11.06
CA VAL A 130 9.24 -22.65 -11.20
C VAL A 130 8.26 -22.39 -12.34
N ALA A 131 7.24 -21.59 -12.09
CA ALA A 131 6.28 -21.09 -13.08
C ALA A 131 6.13 -19.56 -12.95
N TRP A 132 5.58 -18.93 -13.98
CA TRP A 132 5.28 -17.50 -13.94
C TRP A 132 3.95 -17.13 -14.62
N VAL A 133 3.40 -15.99 -14.23
CA VAL A 133 2.11 -15.47 -14.72
C VAL A 133 2.35 -14.26 -15.60
N GLU A 134 1.78 -14.30 -16.81
CA GLU A 134 1.78 -13.23 -17.80
C GLU A 134 0.41 -12.53 -17.84
N GLY A 135 0.41 -11.26 -18.26
CA GLY A 135 -0.79 -10.54 -18.69
C GLY A 135 -0.96 -9.18 -18.02
N ASP A 136 -0.08 -8.84 -17.08
CA ASP A 136 -0.13 -7.60 -16.30
C ASP A 136 0.40 -6.40 -17.08
N ASP A 137 1.45 -6.56 -17.89
CA ASP A 137 1.92 -5.50 -18.80
C ASP A 137 0.94 -5.34 -19.97
N VAL A 138 0.04 -4.37 -19.84
CA VAL A 138 -0.99 -4.02 -20.82
C VAL A 138 -0.62 -2.76 -21.60
N THR A 139 0.66 -2.37 -21.60
CA THR A 139 1.12 -1.10 -22.21
C THR A 139 0.68 -0.96 -23.67
N VAL A 140 0.86 -2.01 -24.47
CA VAL A 140 0.51 -2.00 -25.90
C VAL A 140 -1.01 -1.91 -26.09
N SER A 141 -1.77 -2.82 -25.46
CA SER A 141 -3.23 -2.85 -25.60
C SER A 141 -3.88 -1.58 -25.07
N PHE A 142 -3.39 -1.03 -23.95
CA PHE A 142 -3.82 0.25 -23.40
C PHE A 142 -3.63 1.40 -24.39
N LYS A 143 -2.42 1.54 -24.97
CA LYS A 143 -2.12 2.59 -25.95
C LYS A 143 -2.97 2.46 -27.22
N GLU A 144 -3.18 1.25 -27.71
CA GLU A 144 -4.05 1.00 -28.86
C GLU A 144 -5.51 1.36 -28.57
N MET A 145 -6.02 1.02 -27.39
CA MET A 145 -7.39 1.39 -26.99
C MET A 145 -7.53 2.91 -26.82
N ALA A 146 -6.56 3.57 -26.18
CA ALA A 146 -6.54 5.01 -26.02
C ALA A 146 -6.50 5.73 -27.37
N ALA A 147 -5.67 5.26 -28.32
CA ALA A 147 -5.59 5.80 -29.67
C ALA A 147 -6.90 5.62 -30.48
N LYS A 148 -7.69 4.59 -30.16
CA LYS A 148 -9.03 4.36 -30.73
C LYS A 148 -10.14 5.15 -30.03
N GLY A 149 -9.82 5.96 -29.02
CA GLY A 149 -10.77 6.82 -28.32
C GLY A 149 -11.48 6.17 -27.14
N ALA A 150 -10.90 5.12 -26.53
CA ALA A 150 -11.43 4.58 -25.28
C ALA A 150 -11.42 5.64 -24.16
N ASP A 151 -12.55 5.77 -23.45
CA ASP A 151 -12.73 6.74 -22.36
C ASP A 151 -12.18 6.18 -21.04
N PHE A 152 -10.86 6.27 -20.86
CA PHE A 152 -10.23 5.96 -19.58
C PHE A 152 -10.39 7.14 -18.62
N LYS A 153 -11.01 6.88 -17.48
CA LYS A 153 -11.15 7.83 -16.37
C LYS A 153 -10.36 7.39 -15.16
N SER A 154 -9.84 8.37 -14.43
CA SER A 154 -9.15 8.14 -13.16
C SER A 154 -10.15 7.69 -12.11
N VAL A 155 -9.83 6.63 -11.38
CA VAL A 155 -10.67 6.14 -10.26
C VAL A 155 -10.60 7.03 -9.02
N ALA A 156 -9.60 7.93 -8.95
CA ALA A 156 -9.40 8.83 -7.83
C ALA A 156 -10.21 10.13 -7.98
N ASP A 157 -10.13 10.78 -9.15
CA ASP A 157 -10.70 12.11 -9.40
C ASP A 157 -11.60 12.22 -10.63
N GLY A 158 -11.79 11.13 -11.39
CA GLY A 158 -12.69 11.08 -12.53
C GLY A 158 -12.20 11.78 -13.81
N LYS A 159 -11.00 12.40 -13.77
CA LYS A 159 -10.41 13.08 -14.93
C LYS A 159 -10.09 12.08 -16.04
N THR A 160 -10.20 12.51 -17.29
CA THR A 160 -9.76 11.79 -18.49
C THR A 160 -8.24 11.86 -18.70
N LEU A 161 -7.71 11.07 -19.64
CA LEU A 161 -6.28 11.14 -20.02
C LEU A 161 -5.91 12.52 -20.60
N GLN A 162 -6.78 13.14 -21.39
CA GLN A 162 -6.54 14.50 -21.90
C GLN A 162 -6.47 15.53 -20.77
N GLU A 163 -7.37 15.45 -19.78
CA GLU A 163 -7.34 16.35 -18.62
C GLU A 163 -6.14 16.10 -17.70
N TRP A 164 -5.64 14.87 -17.66
CA TRP A 164 -4.40 14.55 -16.95
C TRP A 164 -3.19 15.26 -17.58
N GLY A 165 -3.12 15.30 -18.92
CA GLY A 165 -2.14 16.12 -19.64
C GLY A 165 -0.73 15.51 -19.73
N PHE A 166 -0.60 14.19 -19.56
CA PHE A 166 0.66 13.46 -19.69
C PHE A 166 0.54 12.33 -20.71
N GLU A 167 1.65 12.03 -21.39
CA GLU A 167 1.75 10.92 -22.32
C GLU A 167 2.01 9.60 -21.57
N PRO A 168 1.15 8.57 -21.72
CA PRO A 168 1.36 7.27 -21.09
C PRO A 168 2.70 6.63 -21.49
N LEU A 169 3.53 6.31 -20.50
CA LEU A 169 4.79 5.61 -20.69
C LEU A 169 4.57 4.09 -20.69
N CYS A 170 3.96 3.57 -19.63
CA CYS A 170 3.60 2.16 -19.47
C CYS A 170 2.29 2.01 -18.69
N ALA A 171 1.67 0.83 -18.79
CA ALA A 171 0.42 0.50 -18.12
C ALA A 171 0.46 -0.93 -17.57
N GLN A 172 0.18 -1.09 -16.27
CA GLN A 172 0.16 -2.40 -15.62
C GLN A 172 -1.18 -2.68 -14.95
N ALA A 173 -1.81 -3.77 -15.38
CA ALA A 173 -3.07 -4.28 -14.85
C ALA A 173 -2.83 -5.13 -13.61
N TYR A 174 -3.79 -5.10 -12.68
CA TYR A 174 -3.78 -5.89 -11.46
C TYR A 174 -4.45 -7.23 -11.75
N LEU A 175 -3.67 -8.24 -12.12
CA LEU A 175 -4.22 -9.55 -12.40
C LEU A 175 -4.86 -10.20 -11.16
N GLY A 176 -5.79 -11.13 -11.44
CA GLY A 176 -6.38 -12.02 -10.44
C GLY A 176 -5.47 -13.20 -10.09
N SER A 177 -6.02 -14.13 -9.34
CA SER A 177 -5.33 -15.23 -8.66
C SER A 177 -5.40 -16.57 -9.40
N LEU A 178 -6.30 -16.71 -10.38
CA LEU A 178 -6.55 -18.00 -11.04
C LEU A 178 -5.33 -18.55 -11.78
N GLY A 179 -4.45 -17.69 -12.31
CA GLY A 179 -3.17 -18.12 -12.89
C GLY A 179 -2.22 -18.73 -11.84
N ILE A 180 -2.22 -18.21 -10.62
CA ILE A 180 -1.44 -18.76 -9.51
C ILE A 180 -1.98 -20.13 -9.12
N ALA A 181 -3.29 -20.25 -8.97
CA ALA A 181 -3.94 -21.52 -8.66
C ALA A 181 -3.62 -22.56 -9.74
N GLU A 182 -3.69 -22.18 -11.01
CA GLU A 182 -3.42 -23.08 -12.13
C GLU A 182 -1.95 -23.52 -12.18
N ALA A 183 -0.99 -22.61 -11.99
CA ALA A 183 0.43 -22.96 -11.90
C ALA A 183 0.69 -24.02 -10.81
N LEU A 184 0.08 -23.85 -9.63
CA LEU A 184 0.19 -24.81 -8.53
C LEU A 184 -0.52 -26.14 -8.83
N ARG A 185 -1.66 -26.14 -9.55
CA ARG A 185 -2.33 -27.38 -10.00
C ARG A 185 -1.47 -28.18 -10.98
N GLN A 186 -0.73 -27.50 -11.86
CA GLN A 186 0.25 -28.13 -12.76
C GLN A 186 1.51 -28.62 -12.03
N GLY A 187 1.62 -28.36 -10.72
CA GLY A 187 2.68 -28.87 -9.86
C GLY A 187 3.86 -27.93 -9.71
N ALA A 188 3.70 -26.63 -9.94
CA ALA A 188 4.71 -25.64 -9.57
C ALA A 188 4.90 -25.59 -8.04
N ASP A 189 6.13 -25.36 -7.61
CA ASP A 189 6.47 -25.08 -6.22
C ASP A 189 6.64 -23.57 -5.97
N ILE A 190 7.10 -22.85 -6.99
CA ILE A 190 7.36 -21.41 -6.97
C ILE A 190 6.60 -20.78 -8.14
N VAL A 191 5.80 -19.77 -7.85
CA VAL A 191 5.04 -18.98 -8.83
C VAL A 191 5.47 -17.52 -8.74
N ILE A 192 6.01 -17.00 -9.84
CA ILE A 192 6.43 -15.59 -9.96
C ILE A 192 5.38 -14.83 -10.77
N CYS A 193 4.82 -13.79 -10.20
CA CYS A 193 3.88 -12.90 -10.88
C CYS A 193 4.53 -11.54 -11.15
N GLY A 194 4.08 -10.86 -12.20
CA GLY A 194 4.21 -9.42 -12.34
C GLY A 194 3.22 -8.73 -11.39
N ARG A 195 2.48 -7.72 -11.87
CA ARG A 195 1.42 -7.11 -11.07
C ARG A 195 0.17 -8.01 -11.01
N VAL A 196 -0.05 -8.58 -9.84
CA VAL A 196 -1.35 -9.11 -9.39
C VAL A 196 -1.87 -8.21 -8.27
N SER A 197 -3.17 -8.28 -7.97
CA SER A 197 -3.68 -7.68 -6.73
C SER A 197 -2.97 -8.27 -5.50
N ASP A 198 -2.81 -7.47 -4.44
CA ASP A 198 -1.93 -7.80 -3.30
C ASP A 198 -2.38 -9.08 -2.57
N ALA A 199 -3.69 -9.31 -2.50
CA ALA A 199 -4.30 -10.53 -1.96
C ALA A 199 -4.32 -11.74 -2.93
N ALA A 200 -4.10 -11.56 -4.23
CA ALA A 200 -4.22 -12.64 -5.22
C ALA A 200 -3.32 -13.86 -4.94
N PRO A 201 -2.06 -13.71 -4.47
CA PRO A 201 -1.26 -14.87 -4.07
C PRO A 201 -1.95 -15.75 -3.02
N THR A 202 -2.59 -15.14 -2.02
CA THR A 202 -3.33 -15.86 -0.97
C THR A 202 -4.57 -16.55 -1.53
N ILE A 203 -5.34 -15.86 -2.37
CA ILE A 203 -6.52 -16.43 -3.04
C ILE A 203 -6.12 -17.63 -3.90
N GLY A 204 -5.05 -17.49 -4.69
CA GLY A 204 -4.58 -18.53 -5.62
C GLY A 204 -4.09 -19.78 -4.90
N VAL A 205 -3.36 -19.61 -3.80
CA VAL A 205 -2.94 -20.71 -2.91
C VAL A 205 -4.14 -21.40 -2.29
N ALA A 206 -5.11 -20.66 -1.74
CA ALA A 206 -6.29 -21.24 -1.12
C ALA A 206 -7.18 -21.99 -2.14
N ALA A 207 -7.37 -21.41 -3.33
CA ALA A 207 -8.12 -22.04 -4.41
C ALA A 207 -7.45 -23.32 -4.92
N TRP A 208 -6.12 -23.34 -5.06
CA TRP A 208 -5.37 -24.56 -5.36
C TRP A 208 -5.55 -25.62 -4.27
N TRP A 209 -5.38 -25.23 -3.00
CA TRP A 209 -5.41 -26.17 -1.89
C TRP A 209 -6.78 -26.81 -1.72
N HIS A 210 -7.86 -26.05 -1.81
CA HIS A 210 -9.22 -26.57 -1.61
C HIS A 210 -9.90 -27.03 -2.91
N GLY A 211 -9.26 -26.81 -4.07
CA GLY A 211 -9.81 -27.18 -5.37
C GLY A 211 -10.96 -26.28 -5.81
N TRP A 212 -10.98 -25.02 -5.37
CA TRP A 212 -11.97 -24.03 -5.81
C TRP A 212 -11.73 -23.62 -7.26
N ASP A 213 -12.82 -23.23 -7.93
CA ASP A 213 -12.86 -22.60 -9.24
C ASP A 213 -13.46 -21.17 -9.12
N ALA A 214 -13.70 -20.52 -10.27
CA ALA A 214 -14.16 -19.13 -10.32
C ALA A 214 -15.62 -18.93 -9.85
N GLN A 215 -16.37 -20.00 -9.58
CA GLN A 215 -17.78 -19.93 -9.18
C GLN A 215 -17.98 -19.97 -7.65
N GLN A 216 -16.98 -20.42 -6.88
CA GLN A 216 -17.00 -20.45 -5.41
C GLN A 216 -16.74 -19.05 -4.82
N LEU A 217 -17.64 -18.10 -5.11
CA LEU A 217 -17.44 -16.69 -4.80
C LEU A 217 -17.30 -16.42 -3.29
N ASP A 218 -18.08 -17.08 -2.43
CA ASP A 218 -17.99 -16.88 -0.97
C ASP A 218 -16.62 -17.32 -0.45
N GLU A 219 -16.11 -18.45 -0.95
CA GLU A 219 -14.79 -18.97 -0.61
C GLU A 219 -13.66 -18.04 -1.09
N LEU A 220 -13.74 -17.57 -2.34
CA LEU A 220 -12.78 -16.62 -2.90
C LEU A 220 -12.81 -15.27 -2.15
N ALA A 221 -13.98 -14.79 -1.75
CA ALA A 221 -14.12 -13.56 -0.98
C ALA A 221 -13.52 -13.70 0.43
N GLY A 222 -13.73 -14.84 1.10
CA GLY A 222 -13.06 -15.15 2.35
C GLY A 222 -11.53 -15.15 2.21
N ALA A 223 -11.01 -15.76 1.14
CA ALA A 223 -9.57 -15.78 0.85
C ALA A 223 -9.01 -14.40 0.45
N LEU A 224 -9.80 -13.55 -0.20
CA LEU A 224 -9.45 -12.15 -0.47
C LEU A 224 -9.21 -11.40 0.83
N ILE A 225 -10.12 -11.52 1.80
CA ILE A 225 -9.94 -10.87 3.11
C ILE A 225 -8.81 -11.52 3.92
N ALA A 226 -8.62 -12.83 3.83
CA ALA A 226 -7.45 -13.49 4.44
C ALA A 226 -6.14 -12.92 3.87
N GLY A 227 -6.08 -12.73 2.55
CA GLY A 227 -4.94 -12.11 1.86
C GLY A 227 -4.70 -10.67 2.31
N HIS A 228 -5.75 -9.85 2.31
CA HIS A 228 -5.74 -8.47 2.80
C HIS A 228 -5.21 -8.32 4.24
N VAL A 229 -5.50 -9.31 5.08
CA VAL A 229 -5.11 -9.29 6.49
C VAL A 229 -3.66 -9.72 6.70
N ILE A 230 -3.09 -10.59 5.85
CA ILE A 230 -1.70 -11.07 5.99
C ILE A 230 -0.71 -10.37 5.04
N GLU A 231 -1.20 -9.64 4.03
CA GLU A 231 -0.38 -8.70 3.27
C GLU A 231 0.11 -7.58 4.20
N CYS A 232 1.18 -6.89 3.81
CA CYS A 232 1.91 -5.97 4.71
C CYS A 232 2.51 -6.62 5.99
N SER A 233 2.52 -7.96 6.09
CA SER A 233 3.33 -8.72 7.04
C SER A 233 3.01 -8.35 8.50
N ALA A 234 3.92 -7.70 9.22
CA ALA A 234 3.82 -7.52 10.66
C ALA A 234 2.67 -6.60 11.12
N PHE A 235 1.93 -5.94 10.22
CA PHE A 235 0.85 -5.01 10.58
C PHE A 235 -0.22 -5.69 11.44
N VAL A 236 -0.78 -6.82 10.99
CA VAL A 236 -1.78 -7.57 11.77
C VAL A 236 -1.22 -8.19 13.07
N THR A 237 0.10 -8.27 13.20
CA THR A 237 0.77 -8.79 14.41
C THR A 237 1.23 -7.71 15.39
N GLY A 238 0.79 -6.45 15.18
CA GLY A 238 1.07 -5.33 16.07
C GLY A 238 1.84 -4.15 15.42
N GLY A 239 2.18 -4.24 14.13
CA GLY A 239 2.75 -3.13 13.38
C GLY A 239 1.69 -2.04 13.16
N TYR A 240 2.05 -0.77 13.35
CA TYR A 240 1.11 0.37 13.29
C TYR A 240 -0.12 0.26 14.23
N TYR A 241 -0.03 -0.56 15.25
CA TYR A 241 -1.10 -0.76 16.22
C TYR A 241 -1.21 0.43 17.19
N SER A 242 -2.39 1.03 17.26
CA SER A 242 -2.70 2.19 18.12
C SER A 242 -2.34 2.00 19.60
N ARG A 243 -2.37 0.76 20.11
CA ARG A 243 -2.00 0.40 21.50
C ARG A 243 -0.55 -0.05 21.64
N PHE A 244 0.37 0.55 20.88
CA PHE A 244 1.80 0.19 20.92
C PHE A 244 2.42 0.23 22.34
N LYS A 245 1.89 1.07 23.25
CA LYS A 245 2.34 1.14 24.65
C LYS A 245 2.07 -0.17 25.41
N ASP A 246 1.02 -0.89 25.08
CA ASP A 246 0.74 -2.19 25.68
C ASP A 246 1.76 -3.25 25.23
N LEU A 247 2.14 -3.23 23.95
CA LEU A 247 3.24 -4.05 23.45
C LEU A 247 4.56 -3.71 24.14
N MET A 248 4.81 -2.42 24.42
CA MET A 248 5.99 -2.00 25.18
C MET A 248 5.97 -2.52 26.61
N LYS A 249 4.85 -2.32 27.32
CA LYS A 249 4.66 -2.79 28.70
C LYS A 249 4.82 -4.31 28.81
N ALA A 250 4.29 -5.05 27.84
CA ALA A 250 4.42 -6.50 27.75
C ALA A 250 5.78 -6.98 27.19
N LYS A 251 6.67 -6.06 26.78
CA LYS A 251 7.95 -6.35 26.10
C LYS A 251 7.79 -7.19 24.82
N LYS A 252 6.65 -7.04 24.13
CA LYS A 252 6.29 -7.71 22.87
C LYS A 252 6.43 -6.84 21.62
N HIS A 253 7.03 -5.65 21.71
CA HIS A 253 7.16 -4.70 20.59
C HIS A 253 8.34 -4.97 19.65
N LEU A 254 9.32 -5.81 20.05
CA LEU A 254 10.53 -6.11 19.26
C LEU A 254 10.35 -7.40 18.49
N ASN A 255 10.75 -7.48 17.22
CA ASN A 255 10.66 -8.70 16.40
C ASN A 255 9.24 -9.31 16.36
N LEU A 256 8.27 -8.50 15.89
CA LEU A 256 6.89 -8.94 15.63
C LEU A 256 6.89 -10.14 14.68
N GLY A 257 6.13 -11.19 15.00
CA GLY A 257 6.05 -12.38 14.15
C GLY A 257 5.45 -12.09 12.77
N PHE A 258 5.78 -12.91 11.77
CA PHE A 258 5.05 -12.90 10.51
C PHE A 258 3.66 -13.54 10.71
N PRO A 259 2.62 -13.00 10.04
CA PRO A 259 1.28 -13.54 10.14
C PRO A 259 1.12 -14.84 9.36
N ILE A 260 0.19 -15.68 9.83
CA ILE A 260 -0.24 -16.91 9.18
C ILE A 260 -1.77 -16.91 9.12
N ALA A 261 -2.33 -17.07 7.93
CA ALA A 261 -3.76 -17.34 7.73
C ALA A 261 -4.01 -18.84 7.61
N GLU A 262 -4.98 -19.36 8.35
CA GLU A 262 -5.46 -20.74 8.29
C GLU A 262 -6.81 -20.76 7.54
N VAL A 263 -6.77 -20.80 6.21
CA VAL A 263 -7.98 -20.65 5.38
C VAL A 263 -8.70 -22.00 5.25
N ARG A 264 -9.97 -22.05 5.68
CA ARG A 264 -10.82 -23.24 5.66
C ARG A 264 -11.48 -23.41 4.30
N HIS A 265 -12.00 -24.61 4.04
CA HIS A 265 -12.66 -24.95 2.77
C HIS A 265 -13.88 -24.07 2.45
N ASN A 266 -14.53 -23.48 3.44
CA ASN A 266 -15.70 -22.60 3.25
C ASN A 266 -15.33 -21.11 3.19
N GLY A 267 -14.05 -20.76 3.02
CA GLY A 267 -13.58 -19.37 2.96
C GLY A 267 -13.36 -18.67 4.30
N SER A 268 -13.99 -19.12 5.39
CA SER A 268 -13.67 -18.61 6.73
C SER A 268 -12.23 -18.96 7.11
N PHE A 269 -11.61 -18.15 7.96
CA PHE A 269 -10.19 -18.33 8.28
C PHE A 269 -9.86 -17.91 9.70
N ASP A 270 -8.70 -18.37 10.17
CA ASP A 270 -8.12 -17.92 11.41
C ASP A 270 -6.79 -17.21 11.13
N ILE A 271 -6.54 -16.10 11.82
CA ILE A 271 -5.26 -15.41 11.78
C ILE A 271 -4.48 -15.77 13.03
N THR A 272 -3.22 -16.13 12.83
CA THR A 272 -2.22 -16.32 13.88
C THR A 272 -0.87 -15.77 13.42
N LYS A 273 0.21 -16.08 14.14
CA LYS A 273 1.57 -15.62 13.81
C LYS A 273 2.60 -16.72 14.08
N GLU A 274 3.82 -16.53 13.58
CA GLU A 274 4.96 -17.38 13.90
C GLU A 274 5.07 -17.69 15.41
N LYS A 275 5.33 -18.96 15.72
CA LYS A 275 5.59 -19.42 17.09
C LYS A 275 6.85 -18.76 17.65
N SER A 276 6.92 -18.59 18.96
CA SER A 276 8.11 -18.07 19.67
C SER A 276 8.60 -16.68 19.21
N THR A 277 7.71 -15.89 18.63
CA THR A 277 7.96 -14.48 18.27
C THR A 277 7.15 -13.55 19.17
N ASN A 278 7.49 -12.27 19.12
CA ASN A 278 6.75 -11.20 19.80
C ASN A 278 5.58 -10.71 18.92
N GLY A 279 4.98 -9.58 19.30
CA GLY A 279 3.74 -9.07 18.72
C GLY A 279 2.49 -9.63 19.37
N VAL A 280 1.34 -9.29 18.80
CA VAL A 280 0.01 -9.74 19.23
C VAL A 280 -0.90 -9.91 18.03
N VAL A 281 -1.72 -10.96 18.03
CA VAL A 281 -2.87 -11.08 17.12
C VAL A 281 -4.14 -11.07 17.97
N ASN A 282 -4.95 -10.03 17.82
CA ASN A 282 -6.23 -9.87 18.53
C ASN A 282 -7.25 -9.20 17.60
N SER A 283 -8.51 -9.03 18.03
CA SER A 283 -9.54 -8.46 17.14
C SER A 283 -9.18 -7.04 16.67
N GLU A 284 -8.47 -6.28 17.51
CA GLU A 284 -8.07 -4.90 17.23
C GLU A 284 -6.96 -4.80 16.17
N THR A 285 -5.95 -5.69 16.18
CA THR A 285 -4.91 -5.70 15.14
C THR A 285 -5.44 -6.20 13.80
N VAL A 286 -6.37 -7.17 13.82
CA VAL A 286 -7.07 -7.62 12.61
C VAL A 286 -7.98 -6.53 12.06
N THR A 287 -8.71 -5.81 12.92
CA THR A 287 -9.54 -4.68 12.48
C THR A 287 -8.69 -3.54 11.93
N ALA A 288 -7.56 -3.22 12.57
CA ALA A 288 -6.62 -2.20 12.09
C ALA A 288 -6.13 -2.51 10.68
N GLN A 289 -5.75 -3.76 10.40
CA GLN A 289 -5.34 -4.17 9.05
C GLN A 289 -6.52 -4.21 8.09
N LEU A 290 -7.71 -4.65 8.52
CA LEU A 290 -8.89 -4.69 7.66
C LEU A 290 -9.29 -3.30 7.15
N VAL A 291 -9.26 -2.27 8.01
CA VAL A 291 -9.62 -0.89 7.61
C VAL A 291 -8.54 -0.17 6.81
N TYR A 292 -7.36 -0.77 6.64
CA TYR A 292 -6.28 -0.25 5.80
C TYR A 292 -6.61 -0.54 4.33
N GLU A 293 -6.37 0.42 3.43
CA GLU A 293 -6.43 0.24 1.96
C GLU A 293 -7.76 -0.22 1.33
N ILE A 294 -8.86 -0.17 2.08
CA ILE A 294 -10.20 -0.42 1.54
C ILE A 294 -10.87 0.86 1.03
N SER A 295 -11.64 0.74 -0.04
CA SER A 295 -12.29 1.89 -0.71
C SER A 295 -13.80 2.01 -0.40
N GLY A 296 -14.37 1.07 0.33
CA GLY A 296 -15.81 1.01 0.57
C GLY A 296 -16.24 -0.34 1.15
N PRO A 297 -17.56 -0.54 1.38
CA PRO A 297 -18.09 -1.79 1.90
C PRO A 297 -17.99 -2.97 0.92
N LEU A 298 -17.88 -2.70 -0.38
CA LEU A 298 -17.60 -3.71 -1.40
C LEU A 298 -16.13 -3.62 -1.80
N TYR A 299 -15.35 -4.65 -1.46
CA TYR A 299 -13.95 -4.73 -1.81
C TYR A 299 -13.79 -5.43 -3.16
N PHE A 300 -13.50 -4.64 -4.20
CA PHE A 300 -13.31 -5.12 -5.56
C PHE A 300 -11.97 -5.82 -5.78
N ASN A 301 -12.01 -7.00 -6.40
CA ASN A 301 -10.87 -7.75 -6.92
C ASN A 301 -11.21 -8.31 -8.32
N SER A 302 -10.19 -8.72 -9.08
CA SER A 302 -10.34 -9.30 -10.43
C SER A 302 -11.11 -10.63 -10.42
N ASP A 303 -10.98 -11.42 -9.34
CA ASP A 303 -11.63 -12.74 -9.26
C ASP A 303 -13.00 -12.70 -8.56
N VAL A 304 -13.21 -11.75 -7.65
CA VAL A 304 -14.40 -11.69 -6.78
C VAL A 304 -14.58 -10.28 -6.20
N VAL A 305 -15.80 -9.95 -5.77
CA VAL A 305 -16.04 -8.80 -4.88
C VAL A 305 -16.41 -9.31 -3.50
N ALA A 306 -15.73 -8.85 -2.45
CA ALA A 306 -16.06 -9.17 -1.07
C ALA A 306 -16.99 -8.11 -0.45
N ASP A 307 -18.12 -8.55 0.10
CA ASP A 307 -19.03 -7.72 0.89
C ASP A 307 -18.64 -7.75 2.38
N LEU A 308 -18.28 -6.59 2.92
CA LEU A 308 -17.76 -6.41 4.28
C LEU A 308 -18.84 -6.12 5.33
N HIS A 309 -20.11 -5.90 4.97
CA HIS A 309 -21.12 -5.42 5.92
C HIS A 309 -21.32 -6.34 7.12
N ASN A 310 -21.19 -7.66 6.91
CA ASN A 310 -21.47 -8.68 7.92
C ASN A 310 -20.20 -9.36 8.46
N ILE A 311 -19.01 -8.79 8.23
CA ILE A 311 -17.76 -9.38 8.72
C ILE A 311 -17.78 -9.50 10.25
N LEU A 312 -17.28 -10.63 10.76
CA LEU A 312 -17.26 -10.98 12.18
C LEU A 312 -15.84 -11.40 12.57
N LEU A 313 -15.40 -10.92 13.73
CA LEU A 313 -14.11 -11.24 14.33
C LEU A 313 -14.35 -11.84 15.72
N GLU A 314 -13.79 -13.01 15.98
CA GLU A 314 -13.88 -13.71 17.27
C GLU A 314 -12.48 -14.13 17.75
N GLU A 315 -12.08 -13.71 18.95
CA GLU A 315 -10.84 -14.19 19.56
C GLU A 315 -11.02 -15.62 20.05
N THR A 316 -10.37 -16.58 19.39
CA THR A 316 -10.53 -18.03 19.68
C THR A 316 -9.36 -18.61 20.47
N GLY A 317 -8.37 -17.79 20.82
CA GLY A 317 -7.22 -18.18 21.62
C GLY A 317 -6.17 -17.09 21.70
N ALA A 318 -5.07 -17.37 22.41
CA ALA A 318 -3.93 -16.46 22.45
C ALA A 318 -3.31 -16.31 21.06
N ASP A 319 -3.14 -15.07 20.60
CA ASP A 319 -2.64 -14.74 19.26
C ASP A 319 -3.43 -15.45 18.14
N ARG A 320 -4.76 -15.54 18.29
CA ARG A 320 -5.66 -16.21 17.35
C ARG A 320 -7.03 -15.55 17.22
N VAL A 321 -7.38 -15.14 16.00
CA VAL A 321 -8.68 -14.51 15.68
C VAL A 321 -9.33 -15.26 14.52
N HIS A 322 -10.57 -15.71 14.72
CA HIS A 322 -11.42 -16.26 13.68
C HIS A 322 -12.14 -15.14 12.93
N VAL A 323 -12.18 -15.22 11.61
CA VAL A 323 -12.86 -14.26 10.72
C VAL A 323 -13.87 -14.99 9.85
N SER A 324 -15.10 -14.46 9.82
CA SER A 324 -16.23 -15.01 9.06
C SER A 324 -17.22 -13.92 8.64
N GLY A 325 -18.32 -14.30 7.98
CA GLY A 325 -19.42 -13.38 7.62
C GLY A 325 -19.21 -12.56 6.35
N VAL A 326 -18.08 -12.75 5.66
CA VAL A 326 -17.81 -12.17 4.33
C VAL A 326 -18.61 -12.93 3.27
N ARG A 327 -19.23 -12.20 2.34
CA ARG A 327 -19.97 -12.78 1.20
C ARG A 327 -19.30 -12.41 -0.11
N GLY A 328 -19.26 -13.34 -1.04
CA GLY A 328 -18.77 -13.14 -2.40
C GLY A 328 -19.85 -12.68 -3.37
N LEU A 329 -19.50 -11.73 -4.21
CA LEU A 329 -20.28 -11.26 -5.34
C LEU A 329 -19.45 -11.38 -6.63
N PRO A 330 -20.08 -11.47 -7.82
CA PRO A 330 -19.36 -11.61 -9.07
C PRO A 330 -18.36 -10.46 -9.30
N PRO A 331 -17.15 -10.73 -9.85
CA PRO A 331 -16.18 -9.68 -10.15
C PRO A 331 -16.69 -8.68 -11.21
N PRO A 332 -16.13 -7.46 -11.26
CA PRO A 332 -16.38 -6.53 -12.36
C PRO A 332 -15.80 -7.02 -13.70
N PRO A 333 -16.33 -6.55 -14.86
CA PRO A 333 -15.76 -6.83 -16.19
C PRO A 333 -14.36 -6.23 -16.39
N THR A 334 -13.93 -5.34 -15.49
CA THR A 334 -12.67 -4.61 -15.54
C THR A 334 -11.79 -4.93 -14.35
N THR A 335 -10.48 -4.67 -14.47
CA THR A 335 -9.55 -4.65 -13.35
C THR A 335 -8.84 -3.30 -13.26
N ARG A 336 -8.24 -3.02 -12.11
CA ARG A 336 -7.42 -1.83 -11.88
C ARG A 336 -6.19 -1.87 -12.80
N CYS A 337 -5.87 -0.72 -13.37
CA CYS A 337 -4.70 -0.50 -14.20
C CYS A 337 -3.97 0.76 -13.73
N GLY A 338 -2.68 0.63 -13.43
CA GLY A 338 -1.81 1.76 -13.13
C GLY A 338 -1.13 2.23 -14.40
N VAL A 339 -1.36 3.48 -14.81
CA VAL A 339 -0.70 4.07 -15.97
C VAL A 339 0.36 5.05 -15.49
N THR A 340 1.61 4.84 -15.90
CA THR A 340 2.75 5.68 -15.51
C THR A 340 3.07 6.68 -16.61
N ALA A 341 3.45 7.91 -16.26
CA ALA A 341 4.04 8.87 -17.19
C ALA A 341 5.21 9.64 -16.56
N ASP A 342 6.04 10.28 -17.38
CA ASP A 342 7.12 11.15 -16.89
C ASP A 342 6.55 12.44 -16.29
N GLY A 343 6.79 12.64 -14.98
CA GLY A 343 6.38 13.85 -14.26
C GLY A 343 7.35 15.01 -14.45
N GLY A 344 8.64 14.72 -14.54
CA GLY A 344 9.71 15.71 -14.68
C GLY A 344 10.77 15.50 -13.61
N PHE A 345 11.26 16.59 -13.05
CA PHE A 345 12.32 16.61 -12.05
C PHE A 345 11.86 17.36 -10.80
N GLN A 346 12.35 16.91 -9.65
CA GLN A 346 12.11 17.53 -8.36
C GLN A 346 13.40 17.66 -7.58
N ALA A 347 13.43 18.65 -6.69
CA ALA A 347 14.51 18.86 -5.74
C ALA A 347 13.97 19.53 -4.48
N GLU A 348 14.72 19.43 -3.39
CA GLU A 348 14.40 20.09 -2.13
C GLU A 348 15.63 20.69 -1.46
N TRP A 349 15.39 21.77 -0.73
CA TRP A 349 16.37 22.47 0.07
C TRP A 349 15.83 22.62 1.50
N HIS A 350 16.70 22.48 2.48
CA HIS A 350 16.33 22.52 3.89
C HIS A 350 17.10 23.61 4.64
N PHE A 351 16.37 24.39 5.42
CA PHE A 351 16.93 25.27 6.45
C PHE A 351 16.52 24.75 7.83
N TYR A 352 17.48 24.64 8.72
CA TYR A 352 17.22 24.28 10.12
C TYR A 352 17.11 25.56 10.95
N LEU A 353 15.94 25.78 11.52
CA LEU A 353 15.59 26.94 12.34
C LEU A 353 15.54 26.52 13.81
N VAL A 354 15.98 27.37 14.72
CA VAL A 354 16.01 27.02 16.16
C VAL A 354 15.51 28.17 17.03
N GLY A 355 14.84 27.82 18.12
CA GLY A 355 14.53 28.73 19.23
C GLY A 355 13.16 29.39 19.15
N LEU A 356 13.12 30.68 19.48
CA LEU A 356 11.90 31.51 19.52
C LEU A 356 11.47 31.94 18.11
N ASP A 357 10.24 32.41 17.99
CA ASP A 357 9.72 33.13 16.80
C ASP A 357 9.87 32.33 15.51
N ILE A 358 9.59 31.02 15.58
CA ILE A 358 9.75 30.09 14.44
C ILE A 358 8.85 30.52 13.28
N GLU A 359 7.65 31.01 13.55
CA GLU A 359 6.71 31.46 12.52
C GLU A 359 7.29 32.65 11.73
N GLU A 360 7.80 33.66 12.42
CA GLU A 360 8.42 34.84 11.81
C GLU A 360 9.73 34.48 11.09
N LYS A 361 10.52 33.54 11.62
CA LYS A 361 11.71 33.02 10.94
C LYS A 361 11.35 32.29 9.65
N CYS A 362 10.34 31.43 9.67
CA CYS A 362 9.82 30.77 8.47
C CYS A 362 9.34 31.80 7.44
N GLN A 363 8.61 32.82 7.88
CA GLN A 363 8.17 33.92 7.01
C GLN A 363 9.36 34.62 6.35
N TRP A 364 10.39 35.01 7.12
CA TRP A 364 11.63 35.60 6.58
C TRP A 364 12.25 34.68 5.54
N MET A 365 12.43 33.39 5.87
CA MET A 365 13.08 32.44 4.97
C MET A 365 12.29 32.22 3.68
N GLU A 366 10.97 32.19 3.73
CA GLU A 366 10.12 32.12 2.54
C GLU A 366 10.27 33.37 1.67
N GLU A 367 10.13 34.56 2.25
CA GLU A 367 10.25 35.84 1.53
C GLU A 367 11.63 35.98 0.88
N GLN A 368 12.69 35.64 1.61
CA GLN A 368 14.06 35.70 1.12
C GLN A 368 14.34 34.65 0.03
N ALA A 369 13.81 33.44 0.16
CA ALA A 369 13.93 32.40 -0.86
C ALA A 369 13.23 32.83 -2.16
N ARG A 370 12.01 33.36 -2.08
CA ARG A 370 11.27 33.88 -3.26
C ARG A 370 12.03 35.01 -3.93
N TYR A 371 12.56 35.95 -3.15
CA TYR A 371 13.37 37.05 -3.67
C TYR A 371 14.63 36.56 -4.38
N ALA A 372 15.36 35.61 -3.78
CA ALA A 372 16.61 35.09 -4.34
C ALA A 372 16.39 34.26 -5.62
N ILE A 373 15.33 33.44 -5.66
CA ILE A 373 14.95 32.65 -6.84
C ILE A 373 14.50 33.59 -7.97
N GLY A 374 13.66 34.58 -7.65
CA GLY A 374 13.12 35.56 -8.58
C GLY A 374 12.00 35.02 -9.47
N GLU A 375 11.14 35.92 -9.95
CA GLU A 375 9.93 35.59 -10.73
C GLU A 375 10.22 34.81 -12.01
N GLU A 376 11.36 35.07 -12.67
CA GLU A 376 11.73 34.37 -13.90
C GLU A 376 11.90 32.86 -13.65
N LEU A 377 12.63 32.48 -12.59
CA LEU A 377 12.86 31.08 -12.27
C LEU A 377 11.62 30.44 -11.62
N ILE A 378 10.88 31.18 -10.78
CA ILE A 378 9.60 30.72 -10.22
C ILE A 378 8.63 30.34 -11.34
N SER A 379 8.54 31.14 -12.41
CA SER A 379 7.65 30.88 -13.55
C SER A 379 7.98 29.59 -14.33
N LYS A 380 9.21 29.07 -14.20
CA LYS A 380 9.66 27.82 -14.83
C LYS A 380 9.37 26.58 -13.97
N PHE A 381 9.05 26.76 -12.69
CA PHE A 381 8.65 25.67 -11.81
C PHE A 381 7.19 25.30 -12.04
N SER A 382 6.92 24.00 -12.16
CA SER A 382 5.55 23.49 -12.12
C SER A 382 5.00 23.48 -10.68
N MET A 383 5.90 23.51 -9.69
CA MET A 383 5.54 23.59 -8.28
C MET A 383 6.67 24.22 -7.47
N LEU A 384 6.31 25.09 -6.52
CA LEU A 384 7.19 25.57 -5.46
C LEU A 384 6.40 25.60 -4.15
N LYS A 385 6.84 24.85 -3.15
CA LYS A 385 6.17 24.70 -1.85
C LYS A 385 7.14 24.95 -0.72
N PHE A 386 6.63 25.57 0.32
CA PHE A 386 7.33 25.87 1.56
C PHE A 386 6.63 25.09 2.66
N HIS A 387 7.42 24.36 3.46
CA HIS A 387 6.91 23.48 4.50
C HIS A 387 7.66 23.73 5.80
N VAL A 388 6.90 23.72 6.89
CA VAL A 388 7.45 23.75 8.26
C VAL A 388 7.23 22.39 8.90
N HIS A 389 8.28 21.79 9.44
CA HIS A 389 8.23 20.48 10.05
C HIS A 389 8.72 20.53 11.50
N GLY A 390 7.80 20.21 12.42
CA GLY A 390 8.04 20.27 13.86
C GLY A 390 7.68 21.61 14.48
N THR A 391 7.95 21.72 15.78
CA THR A 391 7.80 22.96 16.56
C THR A 391 8.87 22.97 17.65
N SER A 392 9.30 24.15 18.06
CA SER A 392 10.24 24.33 19.18
C SER A 392 9.45 24.31 20.50
N PRO A 393 9.65 23.32 21.39
CA PRO A 393 8.90 23.27 22.64
C PRO A 393 9.37 24.35 23.62
N ALA A 394 8.50 24.72 24.56
CA ALA A 394 8.87 25.62 25.65
C ALA A 394 10.01 25.02 26.49
N ASN A 395 11.06 25.81 26.73
CA ASN A 395 12.26 25.41 27.48
C ASN A 395 12.86 24.06 27.00
N PRO A 396 13.39 24.01 25.77
CA PRO A 396 13.84 22.75 25.17
C PRO A 396 15.04 22.18 25.92
N ARG A 397 15.02 20.86 26.15
CA ARG A 397 16.07 20.14 26.90
C ARG A 397 17.44 20.14 26.20
N ASN A 398 17.48 20.38 24.89
CA ASN A 398 18.68 20.49 24.08
C ASN A 398 18.34 21.17 22.73
N GLN A 399 19.37 21.51 21.96
CA GLN A 399 19.24 22.16 20.66
C GLN A 399 18.44 21.31 19.66
N GLU A 400 18.73 20.00 19.55
CA GLU A 400 18.11 19.12 18.56
C GLU A 400 16.58 19.09 18.65
N VAL A 401 16.02 19.10 19.87
CA VAL A 401 14.57 19.12 20.09
C VAL A 401 13.95 20.50 19.82
N ALA A 402 14.75 21.57 19.83
CA ALA A 402 14.31 22.93 19.51
C ALA A 402 14.41 23.25 18.01
N THR A 403 15.00 22.35 17.22
CA THR A 403 15.22 22.54 15.79
C THR A 403 13.95 22.19 15.01
N VAL A 404 13.56 23.10 14.12
CA VAL A 404 12.46 22.97 13.17
C VAL A 404 13.06 22.94 11.77
N ASP A 405 12.58 22.02 10.94
CA ASP A 405 13.02 21.90 9.54
C ASP A 405 12.09 22.72 8.63
N PHE A 406 12.66 23.71 7.95
CA PHE A 406 12.00 24.51 6.93
C PHE A 406 12.42 24.01 5.54
N ARG A 407 11.52 23.27 4.90
CA ARG A 407 11.75 22.59 3.63
C ARG A 407 11.16 23.38 2.48
N ILE A 408 11.98 23.65 1.47
CA ILE A 408 11.59 24.26 0.20
C ILE A 408 11.64 23.17 -0.86
N PHE A 409 10.48 22.83 -1.42
CA PHE A 409 10.33 21.79 -2.42
C PHE A 409 9.95 22.39 -3.77
N ALA A 410 10.60 21.94 -4.85
CA ALA A 410 10.33 22.41 -6.20
C ALA A 410 10.23 21.26 -7.21
N GLN A 411 9.38 21.46 -8.21
CA GLN A 411 9.28 20.58 -9.38
C GLN A 411 9.35 21.40 -10.67
N ALA A 412 9.94 20.82 -11.71
CA ALA A 412 10.02 21.40 -13.04
C ALA A 412 10.16 20.34 -14.13
N ARG A 413 9.97 20.75 -15.39
CA ARG A 413 10.20 19.87 -16.56
C ARG A 413 11.67 19.79 -16.98
N ASP A 414 12.43 20.85 -16.71
CA ASP A 414 13.85 20.93 -17.07
C ASP A 414 14.75 20.57 -15.87
N ALA A 415 15.57 19.54 -16.02
CA ALA A 415 16.52 19.10 -15.01
C ALA A 415 17.60 20.14 -14.72
N ALA A 416 17.96 20.97 -15.71
CA ALA A 416 19.04 21.95 -15.57
C ALA A 416 18.73 22.98 -14.47
N LEU A 417 17.46 23.24 -14.17
CA LEU A 417 17.07 24.16 -13.09
C LEU A 417 17.51 23.67 -11.70
N PHE A 418 17.78 22.38 -11.54
CA PHE A 418 18.24 21.76 -10.30
C PHE A 418 19.70 21.31 -10.37
N ASP A 419 20.47 21.79 -11.36
CA ASP A 419 21.91 21.55 -11.42
C ASP A 419 22.63 22.42 -10.36
N PRO A 420 23.31 21.81 -9.37
CA PRO A 420 24.01 22.56 -8.32
C PRO A 420 25.24 23.32 -8.84
N GLY A 421 25.74 23.01 -10.04
CA GLY A 421 26.86 23.70 -10.68
C GLY A 421 26.48 25.03 -11.34
N LEU A 422 25.19 25.31 -11.55
CA LEU A 422 24.73 26.52 -12.21
C LEU A 422 24.54 27.68 -11.21
N PRO A 423 25.11 28.88 -11.47
CA PRO A 423 24.94 30.06 -10.62
C PRO A 423 23.47 30.45 -10.38
N ASP A 424 22.63 30.26 -11.41
CA ASP A 424 21.20 30.58 -11.38
C ASP A 424 20.31 29.36 -11.14
N GLY A 425 20.87 28.24 -10.66
CA GLY A 425 20.11 27.05 -10.29
C GLY A 425 19.39 27.18 -8.95
N PHE A 426 18.32 26.40 -8.77
CA PHE A 426 17.49 26.36 -7.55
C PHE A 426 18.30 26.29 -6.26
N ALA A 427 19.19 25.31 -6.16
CA ALA A 427 20.02 25.09 -4.97
C ALA A 427 20.97 26.26 -4.72
N ARG A 428 21.55 26.84 -5.78
CA ARG A 428 22.53 27.92 -5.64
C ARG A 428 21.88 29.21 -5.17
N LYS A 429 20.70 29.57 -5.70
CA LYS A 429 19.93 30.74 -5.26
C LYS A 429 19.61 30.66 -3.77
N LEU A 430 19.20 29.49 -3.28
CA LEU A 430 18.92 29.27 -1.86
C LEU A 430 20.18 29.22 -1.01
N TYR A 431 21.28 28.69 -1.52
CA TYR A 431 22.56 28.67 -0.82
C TYR A 431 23.06 30.09 -0.49
N GLU A 432 22.91 31.03 -1.42
CA GLU A 432 23.38 32.41 -1.27
C GLU A 432 22.59 33.23 -0.22
N THR A 433 21.46 32.72 0.27
CA THR A 433 20.69 33.39 1.32
C THR A 433 21.22 33.11 2.73
N VAL A 434 22.02 32.06 2.94
CA VAL A 434 22.43 31.58 4.28
C VAL A 434 23.11 32.68 5.12
N LEU A 435 24.01 33.46 4.53
CA LEU A 435 24.76 34.51 5.25
C LEU A 435 23.99 35.82 5.44
N GLN A 436 22.76 35.90 4.93
CA GLN A 436 21.84 37.03 5.05
C GLN A 436 20.49 36.61 5.68
N SER A 437 20.43 35.43 6.30
CA SER A 437 19.22 34.87 6.89
C SER A 437 18.95 35.39 8.30
N CYS A 438 17.76 35.05 8.83
CA CYS A 438 17.40 35.33 10.22
C CYS A 438 18.34 34.62 11.23
N PRO A 439 18.38 35.05 12.51
CA PRO A 439 19.24 34.45 13.52
C PRO A 439 18.95 32.96 13.77
N GLY A 440 20.01 32.16 13.89
CA GLY A 440 19.89 30.72 14.22
C GLY A 440 19.64 29.79 13.03
N VAL A 441 19.78 30.28 11.81
CA VAL A 441 19.66 29.46 10.58
C VAL A 441 20.92 28.62 10.38
N SER A 442 20.72 27.35 10.07
CA SER A 442 21.75 26.45 9.53
C SER A 442 21.17 25.59 8.41
N ARG A 443 21.99 24.73 7.79
CA ARG A 443 21.61 23.88 6.64
C ARG A 443 22.22 22.47 6.77
N PRO A 444 21.68 21.45 6.10
CA PRO A 444 22.32 20.14 6.04
C PRO A 444 23.70 20.21 5.36
N ASN A 445 24.55 19.25 5.74
CA ASN A 445 25.84 19.01 5.08
C ASN A 445 25.72 18.15 3.82
N ASP A 446 24.69 17.30 3.72
CA ASP A 446 24.38 16.52 2.52
C ASP A 446 23.41 17.31 1.64
N LEU A 447 23.82 17.61 0.42
CA LEU A 447 23.05 18.42 -0.55
C LEU A 447 22.50 17.57 -1.71
N ARG A 448 22.56 16.23 -1.65
CA ARG A 448 22.09 15.38 -2.75
C ARG A 448 20.60 15.57 -3.05
N GLN A 449 19.80 15.94 -2.05
CA GLN A 449 18.38 16.22 -2.19
C GLN A 449 18.07 17.49 -2.99
N SER A 450 19.04 18.41 -3.15
CA SER A 450 18.86 19.63 -3.94
C SER A 450 19.19 19.43 -5.43
N THR A 451 19.53 18.21 -5.85
CA THR A 451 19.83 17.86 -7.24
C THR A 451 18.61 17.26 -7.94
N ALA A 452 18.56 17.38 -9.27
CA ALA A 452 17.47 16.85 -10.08
C ALA A 452 17.21 15.37 -9.81
N LYS A 453 16.05 15.04 -9.24
CA LYS A 453 15.53 13.67 -9.15
C LYS A 453 14.32 13.53 -10.06
N SER A 454 14.33 12.55 -10.97
CA SER A 454 13.14 12.24 -11.77
C SER A 454 11.99 11.77 -10.88
N TYR A 455 10.78 12.18 -11.22
CA TYR A 455 9.55 11.68 -10.61
C TYR A 455 8.53 11.30 -11.70
N TYR A 456 7.55 10.48 -11.34
CA TYR A 456 6.60 9.88 -12.26
C TYR A 456 5.18 10.19 -11.85
N GLU A 457 4.34 10.51 -12.82
CA GLU A 457 2.91 10.60 -12.59
C GLU A 457 2.28 9.21 -12.64
N TYR A 458 1.24 9.03 -11.83
CA TYR A 458 0.49 7.80 -11.76
C TYR A 458 -1.00 8.07 -11.98
N TYR A 459 -1.58 7.42 -12.97
CA TYR A 459 -2.97 7.54 -13.35
C TYR A 459 -3.68 6.21 -13.11
N PRO A 460 -4.40 6.05 -11.99
CA PRO A 460 -5.10 4.83 -11.68
C PRO A 460 -6.42 4.79 -12.46
N THR A 461 -6.62 3.78 -13.30
CA THR A 461 -7.83 3.62 -14.12
C THR A 461 -8.32 2.17 -14.09
N LEU A 462 -9.35 1.87 -14.87
CA LEU A 462 -9.88 0.53 -15.07
C LEU A 462 -9.65 0.09 -16.53
N ILE A 463 -9.29 -1.17 -16.73
CA ILE A 463 -9.11 -1.78 -18.04
C ILE A 463 -9.96 -3.06 -18.13
N PRO A 464 -10.57 -3.41 -19.27
CA PRO A 464 -11.27 -4.68 -19.43
C PRO A 464 -10.37 -5.86 -19.08
N GLN A 465 -10.88 -6.83 -18.31
CA GLN A 465 -10.11 -8.03 -17.99
C GLN A 465 -9.69 -8.79 -19.26
N SER A 466 -10.50 -8.74 -20.31
CA SER A 466 -10.20 -9.34 -21.63
C SER A 466 -9.01 -8.71 -22.35
N ALA A 467 -8.53 -7.54 -21.93
CA ALA A 467 -7.32 -6.93 -22.48
C ALA A 467 -6.04 -7.46 -21.82
N CYS A 468 -6.18 -8.19 -20.70
CA CYS A 468 -5.10 -8.85 -19.99
C CYS A 468 -4.94 -10.26 -20.59
N ASN A 469 -3.87 -10.51 -21.33
CA ASN A 469 -3.56 -11.85 -21.86
C ASN A 469 -3.09 -12.77 -20.71
N HIS A 470 -4.01 -13.14 -19.82
CA HIS A 470 -3.71 -13.86 -18.59
C HIS A 470 -3.29 -15.30 -18.89
N ARG A 471 -1.99 -15.59 -18.76
CA ARG A 471 -1.40 -16.90 -19.11
C ARG A 471 -0.43 -17.38 -18.06
N VAL A 472 -0.29 -18.70 -17.96
CA VAL A 472 0.69 -19.36 -17.10
C VAL A 472 1.75 -20.03 -17.96
N HIS A 473 3.00 -19.82 -17.59
CA HIS A 473 4.17 -20.43 -18.23
C HIS A 473 4.90 -21.32 -17.23
N LEU A 474 5.20 -22.55 -17.65
CA LEU A 474 5.88 -23.54 -16.82
C LEU A 474 7.33 -23.67 -17.30
N LEU A 475 8.31 -23.44 -16.40
CA LEU A 475 9.73 -23.66 -16.71
C LEU A 475 10.16 -25.12 -16.47
N PHE A 476 9.19 -26.03 -16.49
CA PHE A 476 9.33 -27.47 -16.30
C PHE A 476 8.31 -28.22 -17.17
N GLY A 477 8.62 -29.45 -17.54
CA GLY A 477 7.80 -30.21 -18.48
C GLY A 477 7.93 -29.69 -19.92
N LYS A 478 7.06 -30.18 -20.81
CA LYS A 478 6.97 -29.74 -22.22
C LYS A 478 5.56 -29.24 -22.49
N HIS A 479 5.28 -28.01 -22.06
CA HIS A 479 3.97 -27.38 -22.20
C HIS A 479 4.14 -26.01 -22.87
N GLY A 480 3.16 -25.64 -23.70
CA GLY A 480 3.01 -24.24 -24.12
C GLY A 480 2.39 -23.39 -23.01
N PRO A 481 2.20 -22.09 -23.24
CA PRO A 481 1.45 -21.24 -22.30
C PRO A 481 0.03 -21.80 -22.09
N ILE A 482 -0.47 -21.67 -20.87
CA ILE A 482 -1.83 -22.07 -20.48
C ILE A 482 -2.66 -20.80 -20.33
N ASP A 483 -3.68 -20.62 -21.16
CA ASP A 483 -4.60 -19.50 -21.07
C ASP A 483 -5.54 -19.64 -19.87
N ILE A 484 -5.68 -18.56 -19.10
CA ILE A 484 -6.60 -18.49 -17.97
C ILE A 484 -7.91 -17.87 -18.46
N PRO A 485 -9.05 -18.57 -18.31
CA PRO A 485 -10.33 -18.06 -18.76
C PRO A 485 -10.76 -16.84 -17.95
N LEU A 486 -11.52 -15.95 -18.60
CA LEU A 486 -12.21 -14.86 -17.91
C LEU A 486 -13.22 -15.41 -16.89
N PRO A 487 -13.54 -14.65 -15.83
CA PRO A 487 -14.59 -15.05 -14.90
C PRO A 487 -15.90 -15.35 -15.64
N PRO A 488 -16.55 -16.49 -15.36
CA PRO A 488 -17.73 -16.93 -16.10
C PRO A 488 -18.97 -16.08 -15.81
N VAL A 489 -18.99 -15.41 -14.65
CA VAL A 489 -20.05 -14.51 -14.21
C VAL A 489 -19.40 -13.21 -13.76
N ILE A 490 -19.89 -12.09 -14.29
CA ILE A 490 -19.41 -10.74 -14.00
C ILE A 490 -20.60 -9.82 -13.68
N SER A 491 -20.35 -8.73 -12.96
CA SER A 491 -21.38 -7.73 -12.64
C SER A 491 -20.84 -6.30 -12.76
N GLU A 492 -21.68 -5.37 -13.20
CA GLU A 492 -21.33 -3.94 -13.20
C GLU A 492 -21.72 -3.29 -11.88
N TYR A 493 -20.80 -2.51 -11.31
CA TYR A 493 -21.01 -1.81 -10.05
C TYR A 493 -20.97 -0.30 -10.28
N GLY A 494 -21.97 0.40 -9.73
CA GLY A 494 -21.97 1.86 -9.65
C GLY A 494 -21.07 2.40 -8.53
N PRO A 495 -21.10 3.71 -8.27
CA PRO A 495 -20.47 4.30 -7.10
C PRO A 495 -20.97 3.62 -5.81
N GLN A 496 -20.05 3.32 -4.89
CA GLN A 496 -20.42 2.72 -3.61
C GLN A 496 -21.22 3.71 -2.75
N GLU A 497 -22.09 3.18 -1.89
CA GLU A 497 -22.92 3.98 -1.00
C GLU A 497 -22.07 4.78 0.00
N SER A 498 -22.45 6.02 0.25
CA SER A 498 -21.80 6.91 1.21
C SER A 498 -22.85 7.57 2.10
N TYR A 499 -22.73 7.40 3.42
CA TYR A 499 -23.75 7.84 4.37
C TYR A 499 -23.18 8.20 5.74
N ASN A 500 -23.78 9.22 6.37
CA ASN A 500 -23.73 9.37 7.82
C ASN A 500 -24.59 8.30 8.49
N THR A 501 -24.34 8.00 9.77
CA THR A 501 -25.02 6.90 10.46
C THR A 501 -26.53 6.98 10.30
N ARG A 502 -27.16 5.85 9.92
CA ARG A 502 -28.62 5.80 9.65
C ARG A 502 -29.45 5.97 10.92
N ASN A 503 -28.86 5.69 12.09
CA ASN A 503 -29.53 5.72 13.38
C ASN A 503 -28.70 6.52 14.42
N PRO A 504 -28.55 7.84 14.27
CA PRO A 504 -27.69 8.63 15.16
C PRO A 504 -28.27 8.67 16.58
N VAL A 505 -27.39 8.58 17.57
CA VAL A 505 -27.73 8.76 18.98
C VAL A 505 -27.37 10.19 19.38
N PRO A 506 -28.28 10.96 20.02
CA PRO A 506 -27.98 12.30 20.50
C PRO A 506 -26.74 12.31 21.40
N LEU A 507 -25.76 13.17 21.10
CA LEU A 507 -24.45 13.14 21.77
C LEU A 507 -24.55 13.49 23.27
N GLU A 508 -25.56 14.27 23.65
CA GLU A 508 -25.86 14.66 25.03
C GLU A 508 -26.23 13.46 25.91
N ARG A 509 -26.72 12.37 25.30
CA ARG A 509 -27.08 11.13 26.02
C ARG A 509 -25.88 10.47 26.68
N PHE A 510 -24.66 10.75 26.19
CA PHE A 510 -23.44 10.16 26.74
C PHE A 510 -22.91 10.92 27.97
N GLY A 511 -23.56 12.01 28.38
CA GLY A 511 -23.24 12.77 29.60
C GLY A 511 -22.27 13.93 29.36
N GLU A 512 -21.69 14.43 30.46
CA GLU A 512 -20.72 15.53 30.43
C GLU A 512 -19.47 15.17 29.61
N THR A 513 -18.99 16.10 28.80
CA THR A 513 -17.80 15.93 27.96
C THR A 513 -16.60 16.71 28.48
N VAL A 514 -15.40 16.26 28.14
CA VAL A 514 -14.14 16.98 28.33
C VAL A 514 -13.34 17.01 27.02
N GLU A 515 -12.62 18.11 26.78
CA GLU A 515 -11.72 18.23 25.64
C GLU A 515 -10.51 17.31 25.82
N ALA A 516 -10.36 16.33 24.92
CA ALA A 516 -9.25 15.39 24.94
C ALA A 516 -8.98 14.81 23.53
N PRO A 517 -7.76 14.28 23.28
CA PRO A 517 -7.46 13.65 22.00
C PRO A 517 -8.40 12.49 21.67
N LEU A 518 -8.98 12.47 20.46
CA LEU A 518 -9.83 11.38 19.97
C LEU A 518 -9.17 10.00 20.16
N GLY A 519 -7.86 9.93 19.95
CA GLY A 519 -7.05 8.72 20.06
C GLY A 519 -6.99 8.11 21.45
N TYR A 520 -7.46 8.79 22.50
CA TYR A 520 -7.56 8.22 23.85
C TYR A 520 -8.65 7.15 23.95
N ILE A 521 -9.66 7.19 23.07
CA ILE A 521 -10.78 6.24 23.07
C ILE A 521 -10.94 5.49 21.74
N ALA A 522 -10.55 6.08 20.61
CA ALA A 522 -10.63 5.46 19.30
C ALA A 522 -9.26 4.93 18.85
N LEU A 523 -9.23 3.65 18.49
CA LEU A 523 -8.16 3.08 17.68
C LEU A 523 -8.41 3.47 16.22
N GLY A 524 -7.40 3.29 15.37
CA GLY A 524 -7.60 3.44 13.95
C GLY A 524 -6.40 3.08 13.11
N ARG A 525 -6.60 3.13 11.80
CA ARG A 525 -5.57 2.94 10.80
C ARG A 525 -5.92 3.75 9.55
N SER A 526 -4.91 4.16 8.81
CA SER A 526 -5.03 4.83 7.52
C SER A 526 -3.96 4.33 6.55
N GLY A 527 -4.24 4.49 5.26
CA GLY A 527 -3.37 4.14 4.15
C GLY A 527 -3.79 4.83 2.86
N ASP A 528 -2.98 4.74 1.83
CA ASP A 528 -3.25 5.33 0.52
C ASP A 528 -4.00 4.37 -0.41
N LYS A 529 -4.66 4.92 -1.42
CA LYS A 529 -5.04 4.17 -2.61
C LYS A 529 -4.84 5.07 -3.82
N ALA A 530 -3.64 5.04 -4.38
CA ALA A 530 -3.16 6.10 -5.27
C ALA A 530 -3.21 7.48 -4.60
N SER A 531 -3.90 8.46 -5.18
CA SER A 531 -4.04 9.78 -4.55
C SER A 531 -5.16 9.85 -3.51
N ASP A 532 -5.97 8.80 -3.36
CA ASP A 532 -6.96 8.71 -2.29
C ASP A 532 -6.29 8.34 -0.95
N ALA A 533 -6.91 8.75 0.15
CA ALA A 533 -6.52 8.32 1.50
C ALA A 533 -7.71 7.67 2.20
N ASN A 534 -7.52 6.49 2.77
CA ASN A 534 -8.51 5.90 3.68
C ASN A 534 -8.15 6.15 5.14
N VAL A 535 -9.16 6.18 6.00
CA VAL A 535 -8.98 6.16 7.44
C VAL A 535 -10.17 5.48 8.12
N GLY A 536 -9.90 4.46 8.93
CA GLY A 536 -10.88 3.77 9.76
C GLY A 536 -10.66 4.02 11.24
N PHE A 537 -11.76 4.18 12.00
CA PHE A 537 -11.76 4.31 13.45
C PHE A 537 -12.66 3.25 14.07
N PHE A 538 -12.22 2.67 15.19
CA PHE A 538 -12.97 1.63 15.90
C PHE A 538 -12.72 1.68 17.41
N VAL A 539 -13.63 1.07 18.17
CA VAL A 539 -13.73 1.20 19.64
C VAL A 539 -14.08 -0.11 20.33
N ARG A 540 -13.88 -0.17 21.64
CA ARG A 540 -13.86 -1.42 22.43
C ARG A 540 -15.23 -1.97 22.82
N ASP A 541 -16.23 -1.11 22.93
CA ASP A 541 -17.56 -1.45 23.45
C ASP A 541 -18.69 -0.81 22.61
N GLN A 542 -19.91 -1.29 22.84
CA GLN A 542 -21.09 -0.88 22.08
C GLN A 542 -21.48 0.59 22.35
N GLU A 543 -21.28 1.09 23.57
CA GLU A 543 -21.68 2.45 23.92
C GLU A 543 -20.74 3.49 23.29
N GLN A 544 -19.43 3.20 23.30
CA GLN A 544 -18.44 3.98 22.55
C GLN A 544 -18.72 3.94 21.04
N TRP A 545 -19.18 2.81 20.52
CA TRP A 545 -19.54 2.67 19.10
C TRP A 545 -20.71 3.57 18.72
N ASP A 546 -21.77 3.57 19.54
CA ASP A 546 -22.92 4.44 19.33
C ASP A 546 -22.56 5.93 19.37
N TRP A 547 -21.62 6.32 20.23
CA TRP A 547 -21.05 7.66 20.23
C TRP A 547 -20.21 7.92 18.97
N LEU A 548 -19.25 7.05 18.65
CA LEU A 548 -18.29 7.23 17.56
C LEU A 548 -19.00 7.41 16.21
N ARG A 549 -19.96 6.52 15.89
CA ARG A 549 -20.70 6.58 14.63
C ARG A 549 -21.62 7.80 14.51
N SER A 550 -22.11 8.31 15.65
CA SER A 550 -22.93 9.52 15.69
C SER A 550 -22.09 10.79 15.62
N PHE A 551 -20.89 10.78 16.22
CA PHE A 551 -19.97 11.92 16.29
C PHE A 551 -19.19 12.11 14.98
N LEU A 552 -18.55 11.04 14.47
CA LEU A 552 -17.75 11.08 13.26
C LEU A 552 -18.64 11.01 12.01
N THR A 553 -19.22 12.15 11.67
CA THR A 553 -19.88 12.40 10.38
C THR A 553 -18.86 12.82 9.32
N ILE A 554 -19.27 12.83 8.05
CA ILE A 554 -18.45 13.38 6.95
C ILE A 554 -18.02 14.82 7.25
N GLU A 555 -18.94 15.68 7.70
CA GLU A 555 -18.63 17.07 8.02
C GLU A 555 -17.71 17.20 9.23
N LYS A 556 -17.86 16.34 10.24
CA LYS A 556 -16.93 16.33 11.38
C LYS A 556 -15.51 15.96 10.96
N VAL A 557 -15.33 15.01 10.04
CA VAL A 557 -13.98 14.69 9.53
C VAL A 557 -13.38 15.88 8.77
N LYS A 558 -14.16 16.61 7.96
CA LYS A 558 -13.69 17.84 7.30
C LYS A 558 -13.25 18.90 8.31
N GLU A 559 -14.04 19.11 9.37
CA GLU A 559 -13.70 20.02 10.46
C GLU A 559 -12.39 19.61 11.16
N LEU A 560 -12.23 18.31 11.45
CA LEU A 560 -11.02 17.78 12.09
C LEU A 560 -9.79 17.86 11.19
N LEU A 561 -9.93 17.75 9.87
CA LEU A 561 -8.81 18.00 8.95
C LEU A 561 -8.38 19.47 9.01
N GLY A 562 -9.37 20.38 9.07
CA GLY A 562 -9.15 21.82 9.04
C GLY A 562 -8.82 22.33 7.63
N PRO A 563 -8.74 23.66 7.45
CA PRO A 563 -8.64 24.28 6.13
C PRO A 563 -7.30 24.05 5.43
N GLU A 564 -6.23 23.74 6.17
CA GLU A 564 -4.89 23.51 5.60
C GLU A 564 -4.70 22.07 5.10
N GLU A 565 -5.36 21.10 5.74
CA GLU A 565 -5.21 19.69 5.37
C GLU A 565 -6.33 19.23 4.43
N TYR A 566 -7.56 19.71 4.60
CA TYR A 566 -8.67 19.33 3.73
C TYR A 566 -8.52 19.93 2.33
N SER A 567 -8.30 19.07 1.33
CA SER A 567 -8.07 19.45 -0.07
C SER A 567 -9.34 19.78 -0.87
N GLY A 568 -10.53 19.78 -0.24
CA GLY A 568 -11.80 20.05 -0.92
C GLY A 568 -12.44 18.84 -1.61
N GLY A 569 -11.77 17.68 -1.63
CA GLY A 569 -12.26 16.45 -2.27
C GLY A 569 -13.45 15.79 -1.57
N ARG A 570 -14.19 14.94 -2.30
CA ARG A 570 -15.27 14.13 -1.75
C ARG A 570 -14.75 13.22 -0.63
N ILE A 571 -15.50 13.09 0.47
CA ILE A 571 -15.22 12.11 1.52
C ILE A 571 -16.38 11.12 1.54
N ASP A 572 -16.06 9.84 1.34
CA ASP A 572 -17.01 8.74 1.48
C ASP A 572 -16.96 8.12 2.85
N ARG A 573 -18.10 7.63 3.34
CA ARG A 573 -18.23 7.06 4.68
C ARG A 573 -19.12 5.81 4.68
N PHE A 574 -18.68 4.77 5.38
CA PHE A 574 -19.51 3.59 5.67
C PHE A 574 -19.18 2.99 7.05
N GLU A 575 -20.00 2.04 7.50
CA GLU A 575 -19.90 1.40 8.81
C GLU A 575 -19.73 -0.12 8.68
N MET A 576 -18.87 -0.72 9.50
CA MET A 576 -18.80 -2.16 9.73
C MET A 576 -19.22 -2.43 11.18
N GLY A 577 -20.54 -2.54 11.39
CA GLY A 577 -21.15 -2.50 12.72
C GLY A 577 -20.69 -3.64 13.65
N ASN A 578 -20.52 -4.85 13.11
CA ASN A 578 -20.12 -6.03 13.87
C ASN A 578 -18.72 -5.93 14.49
N ILE A 579 -17.84 -5.12 13.89
CA ILE A 579 -16.48 -4.82 14.41
C ILE A 579 -16.38 -3.38 14.93
N ARG A 580 -17.51 -2.67 15.01
CA ARG A 580 -17.61 -1.32 15.58
C ARG A 580 -16.67 -0.32 14.92
N ALA A 581 -16.56 -0.38 13.60
CA ALA A 581 -15.71 0.50 12.81
C ALA A 581 -16.50 1.48 11.94
N VAL A 582 -16.06 2.75 11.91
CA VAL A 582 -16.45 3.75 10.90
C VAL A 582 -15.26 3.94 9.98
N HIS A 583 -15.50 3.90 8.67
CA HIS A 583 -14.46 4.07 7.67
C HIS A 583 -14.74 5.27 6.77
N PHE A 584 -13.67 5.98 6.39
CA PHE A 584 -13.70 7.12 5.49
C PHE A 584 -12.74 6.93 4.32
N LEU A 585 -13.14 7.35 3.12
CA LEU A 585 -12.28 7.45 1.95
C LEU A 585 -12.26 8.90 1.47
N LEU A 586 -11.12 9.56 1.62
CA LEU A 586 -10.88 10.94 1.22
C LEU A 586 -10.34 10.93 -0.21
N LYS A 587 -11.17 11.34 -1.17
CA LYS A 587 -10.82 11.34 -2.59
C LYS A 587 -9.78 12.40 -2.91
N ASN A 588 -8.72 11.99 -3.62
CA ASN A 588 -7.63 12.86 -4.09
C ASN A 588 -7.03 13.74 -2.96
N HIS A 589 -6.78 13.13 -1.80
CA HIS A 589 -6.26 13.82 -0.62
C HIS A 589 -4.72 13.95 -0.64
N LEU A 590 -4.03 12.98 -1.24
CA LEU A 590 -2.57 12.90 -1.27
C LEU A 590 -1.96 13.63 -2.48
N ASP A 591 -2.53 14.77 -2.87
CA ASP A 591 -2.11 15.51 -4.07
C ASP A 591 -2.16 14.64 -5.34
N ARG A 592 -1.01 14.11 -5.78
CA ARG A 592 -0.87 13.22 -6.95
C ARG A 592 -0.29 11.84 -6.56
N GLY A 593 -0.48 11.43 -5.30
CA GLY A 593 -0.04 10.14 -4.77
C GLY A 593 1.47 10.06 -4.52
N TYR A 594 1.97 8.84 -4.28
CA TYR A 594 3.33 8.62 -3.76
C TYR A 594 4.45 9.26 -4.59
N ASN A 595 4.40 9.10 -5.91
CA ASN A 595 5.52 9.46 -6.78
C ASN A 595 5.59 10.95 -7.11
N SER A 596 4.47 11.67 -7.05
CA SER A 596 4.35 13.06 -7.48
C SER A 596 4.00 14.03 -6.35
N GLY A 597 3.70 13.51 -5.16
CA GLY A 597 3.25 14.29 -4.01
C GLY A 597 4.33 15.20 -3.43
N SER A 598 3.91 16.39 -3.00
CA SER A 598 4.82 17.38 -2.41
C SER A 598 4.96 17.28 -0.89
N LYS A 599 4.01 16.64 -0.20
CA LYS A 599 3.98 16.51 1.27
C LYS A 599 4.90 15.37 1.76
N LEU A 600 5.19 15.35 3.08
CA LEU A 600 5.96 14.26 3.70
C LEU A 600 5.18 12.95 3.79
N ASP A 601 3.90 13.02 4.15
CA ASP A 601 3.05 11.83 4.17
C ASP A 601 2.47 11.61 2.77
N THR A 602 3.06 10.66 2.07
CA THR A 602 2.67 10.29 0.70
C THR A 602 1.93 8.96 0.63
N LEU A 603 1.69 8.32 1.79
CA LEU A 603 1.02 7.02 1.94
C LEU A 603 -0.22 7.10 2.87
N ALA A 604 -0.62 8.32 3.25
CA ALA A 604 -1.63 8.59 4.29
C ALA A 604 -1.38 7.85 5.62
N LYS A 605 -0.15 7.43 5.93
CA LYS A 605 0.13 6.62 7.13
C LYS A 605 0.05 7.44 8.41
N ASN A 606 0.20 8.75 8.31
CA ASN A 606 0.12 9.68 9.43
C ASN A 606 -1.29 10.25 9.63
N LEU A 607 -2.15 10.17 8.61
CA LEU A 607 -3.50 10.74 8.61
C LEU A 607 -4.33 10.31 9.84
N CYS A 608 -4.34 9.00 10.16
CA CYS A 608 -5.07 8.50 11.32
C CYS A 608 -4.52 9.08 12.63
N GLU A 609 -3.20 9.08 12.83
CA GLU A 609 -2.61 9.61 14.05
C GLU A 609 -2.79 11.12 14.19
N TYR A 610 -2.76 11.86 13.07
CA TYR A 610 -3.12 13.29 13.03
C TYR A 610 -4.55 13.53 13.52
N LEU A 611 -5.53 12.80 12.98
CA LEU A 611 -6.92 12.91 13.40
C LEU A 611 -7.14 12.43 14.84
N ARG A 612 -6.44 11.37 15.26
CA ARG A 612 -6.45 10.87 16.66
C ARG A 612 -5.84 11.88 17.64
N ALA A 613 -4.93 12.74 17.20
CA ALA A 613 -4.33 13.78 18.03
C ALA A 613 -5.25 15.01 18.22
N LYS A 614 -6.28 15.18 17.39
CA LYS A 614 -7.23 16.30 17.53
C LYS A 614 -8.02 16.20 18.83
N TYR A 615 -8.14 17.34 19.51
CA TYR A 615 -8.97 17.47 20.71
C TYR A 615 -10.42 17.55 20.29
N VAL A 616 -11.25 16.73 20.93
CA VAL A 616 -12.69 16.65 20.70
C VAL A 616 -13.41 16.53 22.05
N PRO A 617 -14.72 16.88 22.11
CA PRO A 617 -15.52 16.67 23.31
C PRO A 617 -15.79 15.18 23.52
N ILE A 618 -15.02 14.56 24.43
CA ILE A 618 -15.16 13.14 24.79
C ILE A 618 -16.02 13.02 26.05
N PRO A 619 -17.06 12.16 26.08
CA PRO A 619 -17.81 11.85 27.29
C PRO A 619 -16.87 11.40 28.43
N ARG A 620 -16.93 12.08 29.57
CA ARG A 620 -16.03 11.87 30.72
C ARG A 620 -15.93 10.39 31.12
N LYS A 621 -17.08 9.70 31.15
CA LYS A 621 -17.19 8.27 31.48
C LYS A 621 -16.35 7.34 30.59
N PHE A 622 -16.08 7.71 29.32
CA PHE A 622 -15.27 6.89 28.43
C PHE A 622 -13.78 6.94 28.79
N LEU A 623 -13.32 8.03 29.41
CA LEU A 623 -11.94 8.17 29.87
C LEU A 623 -11.70 7.47 31.22
N GLU A 624 -12.75 7.27 32.01
CA GLU A 624 -12.70 6.54 33.29
C GLU A 624 -12.40 5.04 33.07
N ASN A 625 -12.79 4.50 31.91
CA ASN A 625 -12.53 3.12 31.48
C ASN A 625 -11.10 2.91 30.90
N GLY A 626 -10.19 3.85 31.17
CA GLY A 626 -8.80 3.84 30.73
C GLY A 626 -8.60 4.35 29.31
N ARG A 627 -7.40 4.91 29.09
CA ARG A 627 -6.94 5.43 27.78
C ARG A 627 -6.22 4.34 26.99
N ILE A 628 -6.28 4.46 25.67
CA ILE A 628 -5.50 3.66 24.71
C ILE A 628 -4.00 3.96 24.82
#